data_AF-A0A9P0IH76-F1
#
_entry.id   AF-A0A9P0IH76-F1
#
_cell.length_a   1.000
_cell.length_b   1.000
_cell.length_c   1.000
_cell.angle_alpha   90.00
_cell.angle_beta   90.00
_cell.angle_gamma   90.00
#
_symmetry.space_group_name_H-M   'P 1'
#
loop_
_entity.id
_entity.type
_entity.pdbx_description
1 polymer ?
#
loop_
_entity_poly.entity_id
_entity_poly.type
_entity_poly.pdbx_seq_one_letter_code
_entity_poly.pdbx_strand_id
1 'polypeptide(L)'
;MPYLLHSSNPGATQINYNSLYVPQFNVPGTFVVGGEVEGIEILRQGEYDVDKDINIRPGGKLVLQSGVTLKFPPAIGIMVAGKLDARGKRPNDITFTLKEEVVMTNESVYETDFEPTTPGYTEPIVPIRLLGGRTQHEGRLQVRIDDKWGTVCNYRWNIINAALVCNQLGLALNPDDWFLEPNEIPSAGMTEDILLSNVECSEFDNDITKCKAETKENFENSCTHENDVGIRCYETSWAGVRFSVISERADLQYVTIEKAGLLDYSSNIFKPALQIDFARHSLESIKVNNNYHDGLGILYSDLYGADAVNTVRNSEFSNNRGSGISFKQLGLKVYGSVIENNNLAGISHNPHIPGHQQREIAGWFNLDPGFNMDESNYHPIMIPEYETDISLINGETRHIVFTKRNGESVSKTYNIKCNPGYVLGLQLLNPIHNFSQKAFAYTIPKILTKVVQNGVSIVICRHSLRPVAVLALS
;
A
#
# COMPACT_ATOMS: atom_id res chain seq x y z
N MET A 1 -8.44 4.41 15.54
CA MET A 1 -8.13 3.69 14.29
C MET A 1 -6.93 4.39 13.67
N PRO A 2 -5.79 3.70 13.45
CA PRO A 2 -4.68 4.22 12.64
C PRO A 2 -5.18 4.72 11.28
N TYR A 3 -4.70 5.85 10.77
CA TYR A 3 -5.43 6.64 9.78
C TYR A 3 -5.33 6.14 8.32
N LEU A 4 -4.53 5.12 8.01
CA LEU A 4 -4.69 4.38 6.74
C LEU A 4 -6.12 3.80 6.57
N LEU A 5 -6.92 3.80 7.64
CA LEU A 5 -8.29 3.31 7.76
C LEU A 5 -9.39 4.37 7.51
N HIS A 6 -9.07 5.63 7.13
CA HIS A 6 -10.12 6.60 6.83
C HIS A 6 -10.55 6.52 5.36
N SER A 7 -11.87 6.47 5.10
CA SER A 7 -12.40 6.72 3.76
C SER A 7 -12.00 8.14 3.37
N SER A 8 -11.03 8.26 2.48
CA SER A 8 -10.22 9.46 2.29
C SER A 8 -11.04 10.70 1.89
N ASN A 9 -12.33 10.53 1.55
CA ASN A 9 -13.26 11.58 1.14
C ASN A 9 -13.38 12.72 2.19
N PRO A 10 -12.95 13.95 1.88
CA PRO A 10 -13.11 15.14 2.73
C PRO A 10 -14.58 15.57 2.85
N GLY A 11 -15.48 15.00 2.04
CA GLY A 11 -16.94 15.08 2.18
C GLY A 11 -17.54 14.07 3.16
N ALA A 12 -16.73 13.26 3.87
CA ALA A 12 -17.23 12.44 4.97
C ALA A 12 -17.68 13.36 6.12
N THR A 13 -18.99 13.46 6.31
CA THR A 13 -19.62 14.26 7.39
C THR A 13 -19.56 13.60 8.77
N GLN A 14 -18.88 12.45 8.90
CA GLN A 14 -18.61 11.84 10.20
C GLN A 14 -17.41 12.54 10.86
N ILE A 15 -17.68 13.73 11.38
CA ILE A 15 -16.83 14.38 12.36
C ILE A 15 -16.88 13.52 13.62
N ASN A 16 -15.73 13.03 14.09
CA ASN A 16 -15.64 12.50 15.43
C ASN A 16 -15.72 13.68 16.41
N TYR A 17 -16.94 13.97 16.89
CA TYR A 17 -17.23 15.08 17.81
C TYR A 17 -16.55 14.95 19.19
N ASN A 18 -15.85 13.85 19.47
CA ASN A 18 -15.19 13.60 20.75
C ASN A 18 -13.69 13.97 20.79
N SER A 19 -13.11 14.55 19.75
CA SER A 19 -11.70 14.98 19.80
C SER A 19 -11.56 16.36 20.46
N LEU A 20 -11.43 16.38 21.79
CA LEU A 20 -11.15 17.60 22.56
C LEU A 20 -9.68 18.05 22.49
N TYR A 21 -8.83 17.34 21.75
CA TYR A 21 -7.40 17.60 21.62
C TYR A 21 -7.00 17.56 20.14
N VAL A 22 -6.49 18.68 19.61
CA VAL A 22 -5.82 18.70 18.32
C VAL A 22 -4.35 18.40 18.59
N PRO A 23 -3.82 17.23 18.18
CA PRO A 23 -2.44 16.90 18.42
C PRO A 23 -1.53 17.86 17.64
N GLN A 24 -0.72 18.60 18.39
CA GLN A 24 0.29 19.52 17.85
C GLN A 24 1.40 18.72 17.18
N PHE A 25 1.66 18.99 15.90
CA PHE A 25 2.66 18.27 15.08
C PHE A 25 4.07 18.21 15.69
N ASN A 26 4.52 19.30 16.29
CA ASN A 26 5.86 19.41 16.86
C ASN A 26 5.76 19.92 18.30
N VAL A 27 6.30 19.15 19.25
CA VAL A 27 6.36 19.55 20.66
C VAL A 27 7.65 20.36 20.88
N PRO A 28 7.55 21.65 21.26
CA PRO A 28 8.72 22.51 21.39
C PRO A 28 9.75 21.94 22.38
N GLY A 29 11.01 21.85 21.94
CA GLY A 29 12.12 21.37 22.77
C GLY A 29 12.29 19.85 22.81
N THR A 30 11.52 19.09 22.05
CA THR A 30 11.72 17.64 21.87
C THR A 30 12.06 17.29 20.42
N PHE A 31 12.51 16.06 20.21
CA PHE A 31 12.68 15.45 18.88
C PHE A 31 11.51 14.50 18.57
N VAL A 32 10.32 14.79 19.09
CA VAL A 32 9.12 13.95 18.88
C VAL A 32 8.13 14.71 18.01
N VAL A 33 7.68 14.08 16.94
CA VAL A 33 6.74 14.68 15.97
C VAL A 33 5.57 13.74 15.68
N GLY A 34 4.41 14.29 15.34
CA GLY A 34 3.21 13.50 15.04
C GLY A 34 1.94 14.32 15.23
N GLY A 35 0.90 14.01 14.46
CA GLY A 35 -0.37 14.76 14.48
C GLY A 35 -0.56 15.66 13.26
N GLU A 36 -1.27 16.76 13.45
CA GLU A 36 -1.84 17.57 12.36
C GLU A 36 -0.95 18.77 12.00
N VAL A 37 -0.69 18.96 10.70
CA VAL A 37 0.00 20.13 10.13
C VAL A 37 -1.03 20.98 9.39
N GLU A 38 -1.51 22.05 10.02
CA GLU A 38 -2.46 23.01 9.42
C GLU A 38 -1.78 24.28 8.87
N GLY A 39 -0.61 24.63 9.40
CA GLY A 39 0.18 25.79 8.99
C GLY A 39 1.45 25.39 8.25
N ILE A 40 2.49 26.23 8.35
CA ILE A 40 3.82 25.91 7.83
C ILE A 40 4.68 25.36 8.96
N GLU A 41 5.00 24.08 8.89
CA GLU A 41 5.91 23.40 9.81
C GLU A 41 7.24 23.12 9.12
N ILE A 42 8.34 23.38 9.81
CA ILE A 42 9.69 23.22 9.26
C ILE A 42 10.52 22.37 10.22
N LEU A 43 10.85 21.15 9.79
CA LEU A 43 11.78 20.30 10.51
C LEU A 43 13.21 20.61 10.04
N ARG A 44 14.05 20.99 11.01
CA ARG A 44 15.48 21.22 10.78
C ARG A 44 16.22 19.89 10.82
N GLN A 45 17.46 19.90 10.33
CA GLN A 45 18.38 18.76 10.45
C GLN A 45 18.33 18.13 11.85
N GLY A 46 18.15 16.81 11.90
CA GLY A 46 17.99 16.06 13.14
C GLY A 46 17.24 14.75 12.92
N GLU A 47 17.34 13.87 13.92
CA GLU A 47 16.52 12.65 13.97
C GLU A 47 15.28 12.94 14.82
N TYR A 48 14.12 12.54 14.33
CA TYR A 48 12.85 12.70 15.01
C TYR A 48 12.15 11.35 15.16
N ASP A 49 11.70 11.09 16.37
CA ASP A 49 10.83 9.96 16.68
C ASP A 49 9.39 10.37 16.36
N VAL A 50 8.73 9.60 15.51
CA VAL A 50 7.33 9.81 15.20
C VAL A 50 6.50 9.07 16.25
N ASP A 51 5.57 9.75 16.93
CA ASP A 51 4.71 9.09 17.93
C ASP A 51 3.31 8.76 17.39
N LYS A 52 2.88 9.48 16.35
CA LYS A 52 1.55 9.40 15.73
C LYS A 52 1.62 9.69 14.23
N ASP A 53 0.56 9.32 13.52
CA ASP A 53 0.40 9.63 12.09
C ASP A 53 0.65 11.12 11.85
N ILE A 54 1.43 11.43 10.81
CA ILE A 54 1.66 12.80 10.36
C ILE A 54 0.63 13.13 9.28
N ASN A 55 -0.28 14.05 9.59
CA ASN A 55 -1.36 14.45 8.71
C ASN A 55 -1.15 15.89 8.24
N ILE A 56 -0.78 16.06 6.97
CA ILE A 56 -0.66 17.39 6.37
C ILE A 56 -2.02 17.77 5.81
N ARG A 57 -2.73 18.66 6.52
CA ARG A 57 -4.09 19.08 6.19
C ARG A 57 -4.10 19.95 4.92
N PRO A 58 -5.26 20.07 4.23
CA PRO A 58 -5.38 21.00 3.10
C PRO A 58 -4.99 22.43 3.50
N GLY A 59 -4.12 23.07 2.73
CA GLY A 59 -3.52 24.38 3.05
C GLY A 59 -2.32 24.35 4.01
N GLY A 60 -2.11 23.24 4.71
CA GLY A 60 -0.92 22.99 5.53
C GLY A 60 0.30 22.61 4.69
N LYS A 61 1.47 22.95 5.19
CA LYS A 61 2.75 22.71 4.52
C LYS A 61 3.81 22.19 5.49
N LEU A 62 4.30 20.97 5.24
CA LEU A 62 5.45 20.42 5.94
C LEU A 62 6.71 20.58 5.07
N VAL A 63 7.74 21.21 5.63
CA VAL A 63 9.05 21.37 4.99
C VAL A 63 10.08 20.56 5.76
N LEU A 64 10.71 19.61 5.07
CA LEU A 64 11.80 18.82 5.61
C LEU A 64 13.12 19.36 5.06
N GLN A 65 13.98 19.85 5.96
CA GLN A 65 15.31 20.29 5.58
C GLN A 65 16.24 19.09 5.33
N SER A 66 17.32 19.37 4.60
CA SER A 66 18.47 18.49 4.44
C SER A 66 18.98 17.97 5.80
N GLY A 67 19.15 16.66 5.93
CA GLY A 67 19.61 15.97 7.14
C GLY A 67 18.51 15.57 8.13
N VAL A 68 17.23 15.50 7.70
CA VAL A 68 16.11 15.05 8.53
C VAL A 68 15.93 13.54 8.44
N THR A 69 15.88 12.87 9.58
CA THR A 69 15.50 11.45 9.68
C THR A 69 14.22 11.33 10.50
N LEU A 70 13.19 10.70 9.95
CA LEU A 70 11.94 10.37 10.67
C LEU A 70 11.90 8.87 10.95
N LYS A 71 11.75 8.51 12.23
CA LYS A 71 11.68 7.12 12.70
C LYS A 71 10.26 6.79 13.11
N PHE A 72 9.61 5.89 12.38
CA PHE A 72 8.21 5.56 12.55
C PHE A 72 8.02 4.25 13.32
N PRO A 73 7.19 4.22 14.37
CA PRO A 73 6.71 2.97 14.94
C PRO A 73 5.93 2.15 13.90
N PRO A 74 5.75 0.84 14.14
CA PRO A 74 4.87 0.01 13.32
C PRO A 74 3.50 0.66 13.10
N ALA A 75 2.96 0.51 11.88
CA ALA A 75 1.65 1.01 11.48
C ALA A 75 1.43 2.54 11.44
N ILE A 76 2.40 3.36 11.84
CA ILE A 76 2.31 4.82 11.76
C ILE A 76 2.84 5.32 10.41
N GLY A 77 2.21 6.34 9.82
CA GLY A 77 2.56 6.84 8.49
C GLY A 77 2.41 8.34 8.28
N ILE A 78 2.51 8.75 7.02
CA ILE A 78 2.30 10.13 6.59
C ILE A 78 1.13 10.18 5.59
N MET A 79 0.13 11.02 5.88
CA MET A 79 -0.89 11.41 4.92
C MET A 79 -0.65 12.85 4.46
N VAL A 80 -0.54 13.04 3.14
CA VAL A 80 -0.37 14.36 2.53
C VAL A 80 -1.65 14.76 1.80
N ALA A 81 -2.40 15.70 2.37
CA ALA A 81 -3.53 16.36 1.72
C ALA A 81 -3.26 17.85 1.38
N GLY A 82 -2.33 18.49 2.11
CA GLY A 82 -1.75 19.79 1.74
C GLY A 82 -0.47 19.60 0.93
N LYS A 83 0.64 20.17 1.41
CA LYS A 83 1.94 20.16 0.72
C LYS A 83 3.08 19.58 1.54
N LEU A 84 3.84 18.66 0.95
CA LEU A 84 5.10 18.15 1.51
C LEU A 84 6.27 18.61 0.63
N ASP A 85 7.17 19.43 1.17
CA ASP A 85 8.41 19.83 0.50
C ASP A 85 9.59 19.12 1.18
N ALA A 86 10.18 18.14 0.50
CA ALA A 86 11.33 17.37 1.00
C ALA A 86 12.47 17.40 -0.01
N ARG A 87 13.38 18.37 0.15
CA ARG A 87 14.49 18.62 -0.79
C ARG A 87 15.83 18.45 -0.08
N GLY A 88 16.37 17.24 -0.16
CA GLY A 88 17.73 16.93 0.26
C GLY A 88 18.78 17.52 -0.68
N LYS A 89 20.05 17.43 -0.29
CA LYS A 89 21.21 17.92 -1.06
C LYS A 89 22.07 16.78 -1.63
N ARG A 90 21.97 15.58 -1.06
CA ARG A 90 22.79 14.40 -1.37
C ARG A 90 21.97 13.13 -1.14
N PRO A 91 22.33 11.97 -1.71
CA PRO A 91 21.62 10.72 -1.45
C PRO A 91 21.51 10.40 0.05
N ASN A 92 20.35 9.88 0.48
CA ASN A 92 20.02 9.56 1.89
C ASN A 92 20.06 10.75 2.86
N ASP A 93 19.86 11.96 2.36
CA ASP A 93 19.91 13.18 3.18
C ASP A 93 18.58 13.45 3.90
N ILE A 94 17.46 12.93 3.37
CA ILE A 94 16.19 12.85 4.10
C ILE A 94 15.79 11.37 4.14
N THR A 95 15.54 10.83 5.33
CA THR A 95 15.29 9.40 5.50
C THR A 95 14.01 9.16 6.30
N PHE A 96 13.13 8.31 5.78
CA PHE A 96 11.97 7.77 6.48
C PHE A 96 12.18 6.27 6.69
N THR A 97 12.23 5.84 7.95
CA THR A 97 12.55 4.45 8.30
C THR A 97 11.75 4.00 9.50
N LEU A 98 11.70 2.68 9.71
CA LEU A 98 11.09 2.09 10.90
C LEU A 98 11.94 2.41 12.14
N LYS A 99 11.28 2.78 13.23
CA LYS A 99 11.89 2.92 14.55
C LYS A 99 12.33 1.54 15.00
N GLU A 100 13.64 1.35 15.14
CA GLU A 100 14.19 0.13 15.73
C GLU A 100 13.85 0.13 17.22
N GLU A 101 12.81 -0.62 17.59
CA GLU A 101 12.58 -0.98 18.97
C GLU A 101 13.60 -2.06 19.35
N VAL A 102 14.17 -1.98 20.55
CA VAL A 102 15.11 -2.98 21.05
C VAL A 102 14.34 -4.29 21.24
N VAL A 103 14.28 -5.10 20.19
CA VAL A 103 13.86 -6.50 20.30
C VAL A 103 15.00 -7.18 21.03
N MET A 104 14.80 -7.45 22.33
CA MET A 104 15.69 -8.32 23.07
C MET A 104 15.57 -9.71 22.44
N THR A 105 16.54 -10.05 21.59
CA THR A 105 16.64 -11.39 21.04
C THR A 105 17.02 -12.33 22.18
N ASN A 106 16.27 -13.41 22.34
CA ASN A 106 16.62 -14.52 23.23
C ASN A 106 17.79 -15.33 22.66
N GLU A 107 18.93 -14.68 22.43
CA GLU A 107 20.16 -15.36 22.03
C GLU A 107 21.00 -15.68 23.27
N SER A 108 20.95 -16.97 23.64
CA SER A 108 21.91 -17.68 24.49
C SER A 108 22.05 -17.21 25.94
N VAL A 109 21.13 -17.66 26.80
CA VAL A 109 21.46 -17.83 28.23
C VAL A 109 22.33 -19.09 28.35
N TYR A 110 23.65 -18.93 28.31
CA TYR A 110 24.52 -19.83 29.03
C TYR A 110 24.28 -19.59 30.52
N GLU A 111 23.87 -20.64 31.24
CA GLU A 111 23.77 -20.66 32.70
C GLU A 111 25.04 -20.06 33.30
N THR A 112 24.89 -18.88 33.90
CA THR A 112 25.78 -18.44 34.98
C THR A 112 24.91 -17.84 36.06
N ASP A 113 24.97 -18.48 37.23
CA ASP A 113 24.30 -18.06 38.45
C ASP A 113 24.69 -16.62 38.81
N PHE A 114 23.79 -15.68 38.55
CA PHE A 114 23.86 -14.34 39.12
C PHE A 114 22.53 -14.02 39.80
N GLU A 115 22.59 -13.78 41.11
CA GLU A 115 21.45 -13.34 41.90
C GLU A 115 20.96 -11.95 41.41
N PRO A 116 19.67 -11.77 41.07
CA PRO A 116 19.17 -10.49 40.61
C PRO A 116 18.91 -9.55 41.80
N THR A 117 19.73 -8.51 41.93
CA THR A 117 19.56 -7.42 42.90
C THR A 117 18.59 -6.31 42.45
N THR A 118 17.61 -6.61 41.59
CA THR A 118 16.58 -5.64 41.18
C THR A 118 15.19 -6.25 41.27
N PRO A 119 14.27 -5.69 42.10
CA PRO A 119 12.91 -6.21 42.20
C PRO A 119 12.07 -5.77 41.01
N GLY A 120 11.53 -6.74 40.27
CA GLY A 120 10.20 -6.60 39.66
C GLY A 120 10.08 -6.32 38.16
N TYR A 121 11.01 -6.77 37.33
CA TYR A 121 10.73 -6.96 35.89
C TYR A 121 10.81 -8.44 35.54
N THR A 122 9.71 -9.16 35.76
CA THR A 122 9.49 -10.45 35.11
C THR A 122 9.16 -10.18 33.65
N GLU A 123 10.03 -10.61 32.73
CA GLU A 123 9.75 -10.55 31.30
C GLU A 123 8.40 -11.21 31.01
N PRO A 124 7.52 -10.59 30.19
CA PRO A 124 6.28 -11.24 29.79
C PRO A 124 6.64 -12.44 28.91
N ILE A 125 6.48 -13.65 29.46
CA ILE A 125 6.73 -14.87 28.69
C ILE A 125 5.65 -14.96 27.62
N VAL A 126 6.03 -14.75 26.36
CA VAL A 126 5.16 -14.96 25.20
C VAL A 126 4.82 -16.46 25.14
N PRO A 127 3.56 -16.88 25.38
CA PRO A 127 3.20 -18.29 25.50
C PRO A 127 3.06 -18.98 24.13
N ILE A 128 3.79 -18.53 23.13
CA ILE A 128 3.76 -19.05 21.75
C ILE A 128 5.15 -19.02 21.12
N ARG A 129 5.41 -19.95 20.18
CA ARG A 129 6.63 -19.98 19.36
C ARG A 129 6.42 -20.69 18.03
N LEU A 130 7.28 -20.39 17.06
CA LEU A 130 7.37 -21.08 15.77
C LEU A 130 8.62 -21.94 15.74
N LEU A 131 8.48 -23.22 15.40
CA LEU A 131 9.59 -24.17 15.37
C LEU A 131 9.94 -24.62 13.97
N GLY A 132 11.25 -24.77 13.72
CA GLY A 132 11.82 -25.51 12.59
C GLY A 132 11.67 -24.87 11.21
N GLY A 133 11.13 -23.66 11.11
CA GLY A 133 11.02 -22.95 9.84
C GLY A 133 12.37 -22.54 9.26
N ARG A 134 12.38 -22.07 8.00
CA ARG A 134 13.62 -21.62 7.34
C ARG A 134 14.10 -20.27 7.89
N THR A 135 13.18 -19.52 8.50
CA THR A 135 13.45 -18.26 9.21
C THR A 135 12.81 -18.31 10.59
N GLN A 136 13.21 -17.41 11.48
CA GLN A 136 12.61 -17.27 12.81
C GLN A 136 11.13 -16.81 12.79
N HIS A 137 10.62 -16.37 11.64
CA HIS A 137 9.25 -15.86 11.47
C HIS A 137 8.31 -16.88 10.84
N GLU A 138 8.73 -18.12 10.61
CA GLU A 138 7.86 -19.18 10.10
C GLU A 138 8.11 -20.50 10.83
N GLY A 139 7.12 -21.40 10.81
CA GLY A 139 7.29 -22.75 11.32
C GLY A 139 6.03 -23.36 11.92
N ARG A 140 6.19 -24.51 12.58
CA ARG A 140 5.11 -25.19 13.32
C ARG A 140 4.75 -24.37 14.56
N LEU A 141 3.47 -24.05 14.72
CA LEU A 141 2.97 -23.31 15.87
C LEU A 141 2.95 -24.19 17.12
N GLN A 142 3.59 -23.74 18.17
CA GLN A 142 3.40 -24.25 19.52
C GLN A 142 2.86 -23.17 20.45
N VAL A 143 1.98 -23.59 21.35
CA VAL A 143 1.43 -22.79 22.44
C VAL A 143 1.89 -23.37 23.78
N ARG A 144 1.97 -22.53 24.81
CA ARG A 144 2.29 -22.94 26.17
C ARG A 144 1.06 -22.77 27.07
N ILE A 145 0.53 -23.89 27.56
CA ILE A 145 -0.61 -23.94 28.48
C ILE A 145 -0.19 -24.76 29.69
N ASP A 146 -0.43 -24.26 30.89
CA ASP A 146 -0.05 -24.91 32.16
C ASP A 146 1.42 -25.39 32.17
N ASP A 147 2.33 -24.49 31.75
CA ASP A 147 3.78 -24.71 31.62
C ASP A 147 4.21 -25.86 30.69
N LYS A 148 3.31 -26.35 29.83
CA LYS A 148 3.61 -27.35 28.80
C LYS A 148 3.50 -26.77 27.41
N TRP A 149 4.52 -27.05 26.60
CA TRP A 149 4.50 -26.76 25.18
C TRP A 149 3.78 -27.86 24.41
N GLY A 150 3.04 -27.47 23.40
CA GLY A 150 2.46 -28.41 22.45
C GLY A 150 1.82 -27.72 21.27
N THR A 151 1.37 -28.51 20.30
CA THR A 151 0.98 -28.02 18.98
C THR A 151 -0.52 -27.68 18.93
N VAL A 152 -0.92 -27.02 17.86
CA VAL A 152 -2.31 -26.63 17.60
C VAL A 152 -2.80 -27.32 16.35
N CYS A 153 -3.97 -27.95 16.42
CA CYS A 153 -4.61 -28.61 15.29
C CYS A 153 -5.32 -27.59 14.37
N ASN A 154 -5.31 -27.85 13.07
CA ASN A 154 -5.79 -26.92 12.04
C ASN A 154 -7.32 -26.88 11.84
N TYR A 155 -8.10 -27.65 12.60
CA TYR A 155 -9.57 -27.57 12.53
C TYR A 155 -10.06 -26.18 12.95
N ARG A 156 -10.92 -25.59 12.12
CA ARG A 156 -11.42 -24.19 12.20
C ARG A 156 -10.33 -23.11 12.25
N TRP A 157 -9.08 -23.47 11.98
CA TRP A 157 -8.00 -22.51 11.88
C TRP A 157 -8.24 -21.55 10.72
N ASN A 158 -8.10 -20.27 10.97
CA ASN A 158 -8.40 -19.22 10.01
C ASN A 158 -7.42 -18.05 10.15
N ILE A 159 -7.58 -17.07 9.26
CA ILE A 159 -6.70 -15.90 9.17
C ILE A 159 -6.73 -15.03 10.43
N ILE A 160 -7.83 -14.97 11.18
CA ILE A 160 -7.96 -14.19 12.42
C ILE A 160 -7.05 -14.81 13.50
N ASN A 161 -7.09 -16.14 13.63
CA ASN A 161 -6.20 -16.85 14.56
C ASN A 161 -4.72 -16.64 14.19
N ALA A 162 -4.39 -16.73 12.91
CA ALA A 162 -3.02 -16.50 12.44
C ALA A 162 -2.56 -15.05 12.66
N ALA A 163 -3.43 -14.07 12.41
CA ALA A 163 -3.15 -12.65 12.65
C ALA A 163 -2.83 -12.40 14.13
N LEU A 164 -3.62 -13.00 15.03
CA LEU A 164 -3.39 -12.93 16.47
C LEU A 164 -2.03 -13.52 16.85
N VAL A 165 -1.69 -14.71 16.34
CA VAL A 165 -0.40 -15.35 16.64
C VAL A 165 0.77 -14.50 16.15
N CYS A 166 0.72 -13.98 14.92
CA CYS A 166 1.77 -13.09 14.44
C CYS A 166 1.86 -11.83 15.31
N ASN A 167 0.73 -11.21 15.67
CA ASN A 167 0.72 -10.02 16.52
C ASN A 167 1.31 -10.29 17.92
N GLN A 168 0.96 -11.43 18.52
CA GLN A 168 1.46 -11.85 19.83
C GLN A 168 2.97 -12.19 19.81
N LEU A 169 3.54 -12.51 18.64
CA LEU A 169 4.98 -12.63 18.39
C LEU A 169 5.66 -11.27 18.11
N GLY A 170 4.93 -10.16 18.07
CA GLY A 170 5.46 -8.85 17.66
C GLY A 170 5.69 -8.72 16.15
N LEU A 171 5.02 -9.56 15.36
CA LEU A 171 5.15 -9.67 13.91
C LEU A 171 3.83 -9.27 13.21
N ALA A 172 3.91 -9.06 11.90
CA ALA A 172 2.79 -8.84 11.01
C ALA A 172 2.42 -10.12 10.23
N LEU A 173 1.13 -10.28 9.95
CA LEU A 173 0.62 -11.32 9.05
C LEU A 173 0.72 -10.84 7.60
N ASN A 174 0.93 -11.75 6.64
CA ASN A 174 0.59 -11.49 5.24
C ASN A 174 -0.64 -12.30 4.78
N PRO A 175 -1.78 -11.69 4.44
CA PRO A 175 -2.98 -12.40 4.00
C PRO A 175 -2.80 -13.31 2.80
N ASP A 176 -1.84 -13.01 1.92
CA ASP A 176 -1.59 -13.78 0.70
C ASP A 176 -0.71 -15.01 0.94
N ASP A 177 0.05 -15.05 2.05
CA ASP A 177 1.08 -16.07 2.29
C ASP A 177 1.39 -16.27 3.80
N TRP A 178 0.34 -16.45 4.61
CA TRP A 178 0.48 -16.70 6.05
C TRP A 178 0.41 -18.17 6.44
N PHE A 179 -0.20 -19.00 5.60
CA PHE A 179 -0.44 -20.42 5.88
C PHE A 179 0.66 -21.26 5.25
N LEU A 180 1.30 -22.12 6.05
CA LEU A 180 2.25 -23.11 5.52
C LEU A 180 1.48 -24.34 5.06
N GLU A 181 1.68 -24.74 3.80
CA GLU A 181 1.13 -26.00 3.30
C GLU A 181 1.71 -27.19 4.09
N PRO A 182 0.99 -28.33 4.22
CA PRO A 182 1.46 -29.47 5.04
C PRO A 182 2.87 -29.99 4.73
N ASN A 183 3.31 -29.86 3.48
CA ASN A 183 4.67 -30.20 3.00
C ASN A 183 5.73 -29.14 3.37
N GLU A 184 5.34 -27.92 3.70
CA GLU A 184 6.20 -26.84 4.17
C GLU A 184 6.35 -26.85 5.70
N ILE A 185 5.42 -27.48 6.43
CA ILE A 185 5.47 -27.55 7.89
C ILE A 185 6.67 -28.42 8.32
N PRO A 186 7.60 -27.88 9.12
CA PRO A 186 8.79 -28.60 9.54
C PRO A 186 8.47 -29.71 10.53
N SER A 187 9.28 -30.77 10.58
CA SER A 187 9.09 -31.91 11.49
C SER A 187 9.39 -31.61 12.97
N ALA A 188 10.01 -30.46 13.26
CA ALA A 188 10.24 -30.02 14.63
C ALA A 188 8.90 -29.83 15.37
N GLY A 189 8.83 -30.26 16.63
CA GLY A 189 7.64 -30.13 17.48
C GLY A 189 6.62 -31.28 17.38
N MET A 190 6.89 -32.32 16.58
CA MET A 190 6.01 -33.51 16.44
C MET A 190 6.11 -34.50 17.61
N THR A 191 6.94 -34.22 18.62
CA THR A 191 7.09 -35.07 19.82
C THR A 191 6.21 -34.62 20.99
N GLU A 192 5.75 -33.38 20.94
CA GLU A 192 4.92 -32.74 21.94
C GLU A 192 3.44 -33.03 21.69
N ASP A 193 2.62 -32.98 22.73
CA ASP A 193 1.19 -33.23 22.57
C ASP A 193 0.51 -32.12 21.75
N ILE A 194 -0.58 -32.46 21.06
CA ILE A 194 -1.53 -31.49 20.52
C ILE A 194 -2.35 -30.96 21.70
N LEU A 195 -2.29 -29.65 21.97
CA LEU A 195 -2.95 -29.02 23.13
C LEU A 195 -4.28 -28.36 22.79
N LEU A 196 -4.40 -27.80 21.60
CA LEU A 196 -5.58 -27.04 21.16
C LEU A 196 -6.12 -27.56 19.82
N SER A 197 -7.44 -27.52 19.67
CA SER A 197 -8.17 -27.74 18.41
C SER A 197 -9.39 -26.80 18.36
N ASN A 198 -9.99 -26.63 17.18
CA ASN A 198 -11.20 -25.80 16.99
C ASN A 198 -11.08 -24.40 17.60
N VAL A 199 -9.91 -23.77 17.42
CA VAL A 199 -9.63 -22.44 18.00
C VAL A 199 -10.47 -21.38 17.30
N GLU A 200 -11.23 -20.63 18.09
CA GLU A 200 -12.13 -19.56 17.66
C GLU A 200 -11.77 -18.26 18.40
N CYS A 201 -10.90 -17.46 17.80
CA CYS A 201 -10.61 -16.10 18.26
C CYS A 201 -11.49 -15.06 17.56
N SER A 202 -11.67 -13.94 18.23
CA SER A 202 -12.24 -12.71 17.70
C SER A 202 -11.14 -11.68 17.40
N GLU A 203 -11.48 -10.62 16.68
CA GLU A 203 -10.57 -9.49 16.40
C GLU A 203 -10.17 -8.69 17.65
N PHE A 204 -10.83 -8.93 18.78
CA PHE A 204 -10.57 -8.25 20.06
C PHE A 204 -9.68 -9.06 21.00
N ASP A 205 -9.40 -10.32 20.67
CA ASP A 205 -8.51 -11.17 21.46
C ASP A 205 -7.05 -10.77 21.24
N ASN A 206 -6.23 -10.89 22.28
CA ASN A 206 -4.80 -10.56 22.27
C ASN A 206 -3.90 -11.72 22.73
N ASP A 207 -4.49 -12.88 23.02
CA ASP A 207 -3.78 -14.07 23.49
C ASP A 207 -4.47 -15.33 22.95
N ILE A 208 -3.79 -16.05 22.05
CA ILE A 208 -4.32 -17.26 21.41
C ILE A 208 -4.66 -18.35 22.44
N THR A 209 -3.98 -18.37 23.60
CA THR A 209 -4.19 -19.38 24.65
C THR A 209 -5.48 -19.18 25.43
N LYS A 210 -6.10 -18.00 25.31
CA LYS A 210 -7.35 -17.64 25.99
C LYS A 210 -8.57 -17.66 25.08
N CYS A 211 -8.37 -17.84 23.77
CA CYS A 211 -9.47 -18.00 22.83
C CYS A 211 -10.29 -19.26 23.16
N LYS A 212 -11.55 -19.25 22.74
CA LYS A 212 -12.38 -20.45 22.82
C LYS A 212 -11.75 -21.55 21.96
N ALA A 213 -11.47 -22.69 22.56
CA ALA A 213 -10.86 -23.83 21.89
C ALA A 213 -11.24 -25.14 22.59
N GLU A 214 -11.14 -26.25 21.86
CA GLU A 214 -11.12 -27.59 22.46
C GLU A 214 -9.72 -27.88 22.99
N THR A 215 -9.66 -28.47 24.18
CA THR A 215 -8.42 -28.96 24.80
C THR A 215 -8.39 -30.49 24.76
N LYS A 216 -7.23 -31.08 25.07
CA LYS A 216 -6.98 -32.54 24.99
C LYS A 216 -8.05 -33.43 25.64
N GLU A 217 -8.70 -32.95 26.70
CA GLU A 217 -9.76 -33.69 27.40
C GLU A 217 -11.08 -33.79 26.61
N ASN A 218 -11.30 -32.85 25.68
CA ASN A 218 -12.56 -32.64 24.96
C ASN A 218 -12.38 -32.65 23.43
N PHE A 219 -11.29 -33.20 22.89
CA PHE A 219 -11.11 -33.29 21.43
C PHE A 219 -12.23 -34.15 20.82
N GLU A 220 -13.18 -33.50 20.15
CA GLU A 220 -14.25 -34.20 19.43
C GLU A 220 -13.71 -34.88 18.15
N ASN A 221 -12.56 -34.41 17.66
CA ASN A 221 -11.94 -34.83 16.40
C ASN A 221 -10.58 -35.51 16.64
N SER A 222 -10.28 -36.55 15.85
CA SER A 222 -9.00 -37.27 15.91
C SER A 222 -7.88 -36.50 15.20
N CYS A 223 -7.35 -35.46 15.85
CA CYS A 223 -6.16 -34.75 15.36
C CYS A 223 -4.90 -35.60 15.48
N THR A 224 -4.02 -35.49 14.49
CA THR A 224 -2.65 -36.01 14.52
C THR A 224 -1.68 -34.89 14.13
N HIS A 225 -0.36 -35.11 14.25
CA HIS A 225 0.64 -34.12 13.85
C HIS A 225 0.66 -33.79 12.34
N GLU A 226 -0.06 -34.56 11.53
CA GLU A 226 -0.35 -34.22 10.12
C GLU A 226 -1.32 -33.03 10.01
N ASN A 227 -2.06 -32.74 11.07
CA ASN A 227 -3.04 -31.65 11.15
C ASN A 227 -2.53 -30.44 11.93
N ASP A 228 -1.27 -30.42 12.32
CA ASP A 228 -0.73 -29.28 13.06
C ASP A 228 -0.71 -28.02 12.18
N VAL A 229 -0.86 -26.87 12.84
CA VAL A 229 -0.80 -25.56 12.21
C VAL A 229 0.66 -25.16 11.98
N GLY A 230 0.98 -24.81 10.74
CA GLY A 230 2.19 -24.05 10.40
C GLY A 230 1.81 -22.65 9.93
N ILE A 231 2.58 -21.65 10.37
CA ILE A 231 2.33 -20.26 9.99
C ILE A 231 3.61 -19.58 9.51
N ARG A 232 3.43 -18.55 8.70
CA ARG A 232 4.45 -17.60 8.27
C ARG A 232 4.02 -16.18 8.64
N CYS A 233 4.84 -15.54 9.44
CA CYS A 233 4.73 -14.14 9.83
C CYS A 233 5.88 -13.34 9.21
N TYR A 234 5.81 -12.03 9.38
CA TYR A 234 6.75 -11.09 8.81
C TYR A 234 7.09 -10.02 9.82
N GLU A 235 8.29 -9.47 9.74
CA GLU A 235 8.65 -8.28 10.50
C GLU A 235 7.63 -7.14 10.27
N THR A 236 7.47 -6.31 11.29
CA THR A 236 6.58 -5.16 11.21
C THR A 236 7.19 -4.04 10.36
N SER A 237 6.32 -3.19 9.83
CA SER A 237 6.68 -2.06 8.99
C SER A 237 5.87 -0.84 9.40
N TRP A 238 6.38 0.33 9.06
CA TRP A 238 5.59 1.55 9.15
C TRP A 238 4.73 1.72 7.89
N ALA A 239 3.69 2.55 7.99
CA ALA A 239 2.66 2.66 6.96
C ALA A 239 3.16 3.14 5.60
N GLY A 240 4.24 3.92 5.57
CA GLY A 240 4.69 4.60 4.37
C GLY A 240 4.07 5.99 4.22
N VAL A 241 4.22 6.55 3.03
CA VAL A 241 3.75 7.90 2.68
C VAL A 241 2.63 7.79 1.65
N ARG A 242 1.49 8.43 1.92
CA ARG A 242 0.38 8.53 0.97
C ARG A 242 0.11 9.98 0.57
N PHE A 243 0.20 10.26 -0.72
CA PHE A 243 -0.28 11.50 -1.32
C PHE A 243 -1.74 11.34 -1.74
N SER A 244 -2.62 12.11 -1.10
CA SER A 244 -4.05 12.16 -1.40
C SER A 244 -4.33 12.83 -2.75
N VAL A 245 -5.54 12.65 -3.27
CA VAL A 245 -6.01 13.24 -4.53
C VAL A 245 -5.98 14.78 -4.52
N ILE A 246 -6.20 15.39 -3.36
CA ILE A 246 -6.18 16.85 -3.18
C ILE A 246 -4.82 17.42 -2.83
N SER A 247 -3.80 16.58 -2.71
CA SER A 247 -2.46 17.06 -2.39
C SER A 247 -1.95 18.07 -3.41
N GLU A 248 -1.30 19.10 -2.91
CA GLU A 248 -0.60 20.06 -3.75
C GLU A 248 0.64 19.39 -4.36
N ARG A 249 1.10 19.94 -5.49
CA ARG A 249 2.34 19.46 -6.11
C ARG A 249 3.49 19.51 -5.08
N ALA A 250 4.14 18.37 -4.96
CA ALA A 250 5.26 18.12 -4.07
C ALA A 250 6.49 17.79 -4.91
N ASP A 251 7.64 18.25 -4.45
CA ASP A 251 8.94 17.92 -5.05
C ASP A 251 9.74 17.13 -4.01
N LEU A 252 9.96 15.85 -4.28
CA LEU A 252 10.78 14.97 -3.45
C LEU A 252 12.13 14.79 -4.13
N GLN A 253 13.18 15.21 -3.42
CA GLN A 253 14.54 15.12 -3.92
C GLN A 253 15.47 14.52 -2.87
N TYR A 254 16.21 13.47 -3.25
CA TYR A 254 17.14 12.77 -2.35
C TYR A 254 16.49 12.25 -1.05
N VAL A 255 15.26 11.76 -1.17
CA VAL A 255 14.51 11.14 -0.06
C VAL A 255 14.66 9.63 -0.13
N THR A 256 14.95 9.02 1.00
CA THR A 256 15.05 7.56 1.17
C THR A 256 13.88 7.06 2.01
N ILE A 257 13.16 6.06 1.50
CA ILE A 257 12.01 5.41 2.14
C ILE A 257 12.31 3.92 2.23
N GLU A 258 12.44 3.42 3.44
CA GLU A 258 12.75 2.01 3.70
C GLU A 258 11.94 1.41 4.84
N LYS A 259 11.89 0.07 4.89
CA LYS A 259 11.15 -0.70 5.91
C LYS A 259 9.67 -0.29 6.04
N ALA A 260 9.08 0.18 4.94
CA ALA A 260 7.71 0.66 4.87
C ALA A 260 6.77 -0.32 4.15
N GLY A 261 5.48 -0.01 4.14
CA GLY A 261 4.44 -0.76 3.46
C GLY A 261 3.68 -1.63 4.45
N LEU A 262 2.57 -1.09 4.97
CA LEU A 262 1.78 -1.73 6.01
C LEU A 262 0.62 -2.54 5.44
N LEU A 263 0.31 -3.64 6.13
CA LEU A 263 -0.97 -4.33 6.09
C LEU A 263 -2.09 -3.41 6.60
N ASP A 264 -2.94 -2.92 5.71
CA ASP A 264 -4.17 -2.25 6.12
C ASP A 264 -5.12 -3.27 6.77
N TYR A 265 -5.26 -3.24 8.10
CA TYR A 265 -6.11 -4.17 8.84
C TYR A 265 -7.62 -4.05 8.52
N SER A 266 -8.10 -2.93 7.96
CA SER A 266 -9.50 -2.84 7.52
C SER A 266 -9.74 -3.50 6.18
N SER A 267 -8.77 -3.43 5.27
CA SER A 267 -8.89 -4.02 3.94
C SER A 267 -8.15 -5.36 3.79
N ASN A 268 -7.36 -5.76 4.79
CA ASN A 268 -6.42 -6.88 4.76
C ASN A 268 -5.54 -6.87 3.50
N ILE A 269 -5.04 -5.70 3.10
CA ILE A 269 -4.22 -5.53 1.90
C ILE A 269 -2.98 -4.70 2.23
N PHE A 270 -1.81 -5.16 1.80
CA PHE A 270 -0.61 -4.35 1.88
C PHE A 270 -0.66 -3.16 0.93
N LYS A 271 -0.22 -2.01 1.43
CA LYS A 271 -0.08 -0.80 0.63
C LYS A 271 1.37 -0.57 0.20
N PRO A 272 1.59 0.09 -0.96
CA PRO A 272 2.92 0.53 -1.38
C PRO A 272 3.58 1.43 -0.33
N ALA A 273 4.91 1.38 -0.21
CA ALA A 273 5.69 2.23 0.68
C ALA A 273 5.52 3.74 0.38
N LEU A 274 5.44 4.08 -0.91
CA LEU A 274 5.07 5.39 -1.40
C LEU A 274 3.83 5.25 -2.28
N GLN A 275 2.68 5.65 -1.77
CA GLN A 275 1.42 5.65 -2.52
C GLN A 275 1.09 7.06 -3.00
N ILE A 276 0.75 7.18 -4.28
CA ILE A 276 0.30 8.42 -4.90
C ILE A 276 -1.06 8.18 -5.53
N ASP A 277 -2.09 8.78 -4.95
CA ASP A 277 -3.46 8.60 -5.42
C ASP A 277 -3.69 9.35 -6.74
N PHE A 278 -3.13 10.56 -6.86
CA PHE A 278 -3.20 11.38 -8.07
C PHE A 278 -1.82 11.95 -8.41
N ALA A 279 -1.14 11.35 -9.39
CA ALA A 279 0.23 11.69 -9.70
C ALA A 279 0.30 13.05 -10.38
N ARG A 280 0.86 14.01 -9.65
CA ARG A 280 1.27 15.34 -10.12
C ARG A 280 2.59 15.81 -9.49
N HIS A 281 3.23 14.94 -8.72
CA HIS A 281 4.44 15.22 -7.97
C HIS A 281 5.70 14.95 -8.81
N SER A 282 6.80 15.62 -8.45
CA SER A 282 8.11 15.38 -9.03
C SER A 282 8.93 14.49 -8.10
N LEU A 283 9.40 13.36 -8.60
CA LEU A 283 10.27 12.43 -7.87
C LEU A 283 11.65 12.39 -8.54
N GLU A 284 12.67 12.87 -7.84
CA GLU A 284 14.02 12.94 -8.37
C GLU A 284 15.06 12.43 -7.38
N SER A 285 15.92 11.51 -7.82
CA SER A 285 16.97 10.92 -6.98
C SER A 285 16.45 10.34 -5.67
N ILE A 286 15.22 9.81 -5.66
CA ILE A 286 14.64 9.15 -4.48
C ILE A 286 15.08 7.69 -4.45
N LYS A 287 15.11 7.11 -3.25
CA LYS A 287 15.40 5.69 -3.04
C LYS A 287 14.25 5.06 -2.25
N VAL A 288 13.63 4.02 -2.80
CA VAL A 288 12.53 3.30 -2.16
C VAL A 288 12.90 1.82 -2.15
N ASN A 289 13.43 1.35 -1.02
CA ASN A 289 14.04 0.02 -0.93
C ASN A 289 13.68 -0.74 0.35
N ASN A 290 13.84 -2.07 0.32
CA ASN A 290 13.61 -2.95 1.47
C ASN A 290 12.19 -2.78 2.07
N ASN A 291 11.19 -2.60 1.20
CA ASN A 291 9.80 -2.44 1.63
C ASN A 291 9.05 -3.77 1.57
N TYR A 292 8.02 -3.87 2.41
CA TYR A 292 7.25 -5.10 2.62
C TYR A 292 6.23 -5.40 1.54
N HIS A 293 5.98 -4.44 0.65
CA HIS A 293 5.12 -4.58 -0.53
C HIS A 293 5.75 -3.83 -1.71
N ASP A 294 4.95 -3.29 -2.61
CA ASP A 294 5.38 -2.43 -3.70
C ASP A 294 6.17 -1.21 -3.19
N GLY A 295 7.18 -0.77 -3.94
CA GLY A 295 7.92 0.45 -3.65
C GLY A 295 7.07 1.70 -3.89
N LEU A 296 6.83 2.02 -5.16
CA LEU A 296 5.96 3.14 -5.57
C LEU A 296 4.67 2.62 -6.19
N GLY A 297 3.52 2.99 -5.62
CA GLY A 297 2.22 2.69 -6.20
C GLY A 297 1.48 3.94 -6.65
N ILE A 298 1.06 3.98 -7.91
CA ILE A 298 0.29 5.08 -8.48
C ILE A 298 -1.11 4.61 -8.85
N LEU A 299 -2.12 5.23 -8.26
CA LEU A 299 -3.50 4.92 -8.64
C LEU A 299 -3.85 5.64 -9.94
N TYR A 300 -3.81 6.97 -9.96
CA TYR A 300 -4.15 7.75 -11.14
C TYR A 300 -3.01 8.68 -11.54
N SER A 301 -2.86 8.91 -12.84
CA SER A 301 -1.97 9.95 -13.34
C SER A 301 -2.80 11.21 -13.62
N ASP A 302 -2.34 12.36 -13.15
CA ASP A 302 -2.96 13.65 -13.51
C ASP A 302 -2.61 13.97 -14.96
N LEU A 303 -3.51 13.61 -15.87
CA LEU A 303 -3.35 13.86 -17.30
C LEU A 303 -3.79 15.26 -17.71
N TYR A 304 -4.39 16.02 -16.79
CA TYR A 304 -5.17 17.23 -17.10
C TYR A 304 -4.58 18.49 -16.48
N GLY A 305 -3.90 18.37 -15.34
CA GLY A 305 -3.27 19.50 -14.67
C GLY A 305 -2.12 20.10 -15.49
N ALA A 306 -2.16 21.42 -15.71
CA ALA A 306 -1.09 22.16 -16.39
C ALA A 306 0.27 22.00 -15.67
N ASP A 307 0.24 21.84 -14.34
CA ASP A 307 1.42 21.67 -13.48
C ASP A 307 1.79 20.20 -13.21
N ALA A 308 1.09 19.24 -13.83
CA ALA A 308 1.32 17.81 -13.57
C ALA A 308 2.62 17.32 -14.24
N VAL A 309 3.61 16.95 -13.42
CA VAL A 309 4.93 16.52 -13.92
C VAL A 309 4.94 15.03 -14.29
N ASN A 310 4.33 14.17 -13.47
CA ASN A 310 4.26 12.71 -13.70
C ASN A 310 5.61 12.08 -14.09
N THR A 311 6.72 12.56 -13.53
CA THR A 311 8.05 12.01 -13.86
C THR A 311 8.78 11.50 -12.64
N VAL A 312 9.42 10.34 -12.82
CA VAL A 312 10.40 9.77 -11.90
C VAL A 312 11.75 9.79 -12.58
N ARG A 313 12.76 10.40 -11.95
CA ARG A 313 14.08 10.60 -12.55
C ARG A 313 15.17 10.13 -11.61
N ASN A 314 16.17 9.44 -12.15
CA ASN A 314 17.40 9.06 -11.43
C ASN A 314 17.14 8.35 -10.09
N SER A 315 16.03 7.62 -9.98
CA SER A 315 15.55 7.05 -8.72
C SER A 315 15.82 5.55 -8.64
N GLU A 316 15.80 4.99 -7.44
CA GLU A 316 16.06 3.57 -7.18
C GLU A 316 14.84 2.91 -6.51
N PHE A 317 14.37 1.80 -7.06
CA PHE A 317 13.32 0.95 -6.50
C PHE A 317 13.84 -0.49 -6.39
N SER A 318 14.41 -0.84 -5.24
CA SER A 318 15.15 -2.09 -5.08
C SER A 318 14.77 -2.90 -3.85
N ASN A 319 14.89 -4.24 -3.92
CA ASN A 319 14.68 -5.13 -2.77
C ASN A 319 13.28 -5.01 -2.12
N ASN A 320 12.26 -4.63 -2.89
CA ASN A 320 10.89 -4.58 -2.39
C ASN A 320 10.25 -5.97 -2.52
N ARG A 321 9.50 -6.41 -1.50
CA ARG A 321 8.81 -7.72 -1.52
C ARG A 321 7.65 -7.78 -2.52
N GLY A 322 7.12 -6.61 -2.90
CA GLY A 322 6.19 -6.48 -4.03
C GLY A 322 6.91 -6.13 -5.33
N SER A 323 6.32 -5.23 -6.09
CA SER A 323 6.88 -4.65 -7.31
C SER A 323 7.73 -3.42 -7.00
N GLY A 324 8.71 -3.09 -7.85
CA GLY A 324 9.43 -1.82 -7.71
C GLY A 324 8.49 -0.62 -7.89
N ILE A 325 7.75 -0.61 -9.02
CA ILE A 325 6.72 0.38 -9.31
C ILE A 325 5.44 -0.33 -9.74
N SER A 326 4.30 0.02 -9.15
CA SER A 326 2.98 -0.45 -9.57
C SER A 326 2.06 0.70 -10.01
N PHE A 327 1.24 0.47 -11.03
CA PHE A 327 0.27 1.45 -11.51
C PHE A 327 -1.09 0.86 -11.86
N LYS A 328 -2.14 1.65 -11.63
CA LYS A 328 -3.51 1.39 -12.12
C LYS A 328 -3.82 2.16 -13.41
N GLN A 329 -3.19 3.31 -13.64
CA GLN A 329 -3.36 4.12 -14.84
C GLN A 329 -2.01 4.44 -15.50
N LEU A 330 -1.99 4.49 -16.84
CA LEU A 330 -0.82 4.94 -17.59
C LEU A 330 -0.67 6.47 -17.51
N GLY A 331 0.58 6.95 -17.52
CA GLY A 331 0.87 8.39 -17.53
C GLY A 331 2.23 8.74 -16.93
N LEU A 332 2.77 7.87 -16.08
CA LEU A 332 4.10 8.05 -15.48
C LEU A 332 5.24 7.87 -16.50
N LYS A 333 6.20 8.80 -16.49
CA LYS A 333 7.44 8.70 -17.25
C LYS A 333 8.61 8.44 -16.30
N VAL A 334 9.35 7.36 -16.54
CA VAL A 334 10.49 6.96 -15.72
C VAL A 334 11.77 7.11 -16.52
N TYR A 335 12.76 7.84 -15.98
CA TYR A 335 14.03 8.14 -16.64
C TYR A 335 15.23 7.82 -15.75
N GLY A 336 16.27 7.21 -16.32
CA GLY A 336 17.56 7.00 -15.65
C GLY A 336 17.47 6.29 -14.30
N SER A 337 16.41 5.52 -14.05
CA SER A 337 16.09 4.94 -12.75
C SER A 337 16.45 3.45 -12.73
N VAL A 338 16.85 2.95 -11.55
CA VAL A 338 17.23 1.56 -11.32
C VAL A 338 16.07 0.83 -10.65
N ILE A 339 15.67 -0.31 -11.19
CA ILE A 339 14.58 -1.13 -10.65
C ILE A 339 15.05 -2.59 -10.66
N GLU A 340 15.42 -3.12 -9.49
CA GLU A 340 16.07 -4.42 -9.40
C GLU A 340 15.73 -5.17 -8.11
N ASN A 341 15.93 -6.49 -8.09
CA ASN A 341 15.77 -7.34 -6.91
C ASN A 341 14.40 -7.22 -6.21
N ASN A 342 13.34 -6.87 -6.96
CA ASN A 342 11.98 -6.85 -6.44
C ASN A 342 11.35 -8.25 -6.64
N ASN A 343 10.63 -8.74 -5.65
CA ASN A 343 10.18 -10.14 -5.61
C ASN A 343 9.02 -10.43 -6.58
N LEU A 344 8.10 -9.48 -6.82
CA LEU A 344 6.99 -9.67 -7.75
C LEU A 344 7.36 -9.25 -9.20
N ALA A 345 7.72 -7.99 -9.39
CA ALA A 345 8.06 -7.44 -10.70
C ALA A 345 8.90 -6.16 -10.57
N GLY A 346 9.67 -5.80 -11.59
CA GLY A 346 10.24 -4.44 -11.64
C GLY A 346 9.13 -3.40 -11.75
N ILE A 347 8.26 -3.58 -12.74
CA ILE A 347 7.13 -2.71 -13.04
C ILE A 347 5.87 -3.55 -13.21
N SER A 348 4.80 -3.20 -12.49
CA SER A 348 3.50 -3.88 -12.54
C SER A 348 2.38 -2.92 -12.95
N HIS A 349 1.50 -3.36 -13.85
CA HIS A 349 0.32 -2.59 -14.27
C HIS A 349 -0.93 -3.44 -14.15
N ASN A 350 -1.87 -2.99 -13.33
CA ASN A 350 -3.17 -3.63 -13.18
C ASN A 350 -4.27 -2.57 -13.27
N PRO A 351 -4.94 -2.40 -14.42
CA PRO A 351 -5.96 -1.36 -14.59
C PRO A 351 -7.27 -1.65 -13.85
N HIS A 352 -7.37 -2.78 -13.15
CA HIS A 352 -8.56 -3.11 -12.37
C HIS A 352 -8.66 -2.23 -11.11
N ILE A 353 -9.76 -1.49 -11.03
CA ILE A 353 -10.14 -0.67 -9.89
C ILE A 353 -11.50 -1.16 -9.39
N PRO A 354 -11.59 -1.69 -8.16
CA PRO A 354 -12.83 -2.21 -7.61
C PRO A 354 -13.86 -1.09 -7.40
N GLY A 355 -15.14 -1.44 -7.40
CA GLY A 355 -16.24 -0.47 -7.36
C GLY A 355 -16.24 0.47 -6.14
N HIS A 356 -15.69 0.05 -5.00
CA HIS A 356 -15.56 0.91 -3.82
C HIS A 356 -14.50 2.01 -4.02
N GLN A 357 -13.33 1.67 -4.58
CA GLN A 357 -12.30 2.64 -4.95
C GLN A 357 -12.79 3.60 -6.03
N GLN A 358 -13.54 3.09 -7.01
CA GLN A 358 -14.23 3.95 -7.98
C GLN A 358 -15.08 4.97 -7.22
N ARG A 359 -16.08 4.57 -6.42
CA ARG A 359 -16.96 5.53 -5.70
C ARG A 359 -16.20 6.54 -4.84
N GLU A 360 -15.15 6.12 -4.15
CA GLU A 360 -14.30 7.02 -3.37
C GLU A 360 -13.74 8.11 -4.27
N ILE A 361 -13.07 7.73 -5.36
CA ILE A 361 -12.39 8.62 -6.31
C ILE A 361 -13.39 9.56 -7.01
N ALA A 362 -14.63 9.12 -7.27
CA ALA A 362 -15.70 9.95 -7.85
C ALA A 362 -16.01 11.17 -6.99
N GLY A 363 -15.98 10.99 -5.67
CA GLY A 363 -16.24 12.05 -4.72
C GLY A 363 -15.25 13.21 -4.83
N TRP A 364 -14.05 12.96 -5.35
CA TRP A 364 -12.96 13.93 -5.43
C TRP A 364 -12.92 14.74 -6.71
N PHE A 365 -13.38 14.18 -7.83
CA PHE A 365 -13.39 14.87 -9.12
C PHE A 365 -14.44 15.99 -9.23
N ASN A 366 -15.29 16.17 -8.21
CA ASN A 366 -16.28 17.24 -8.13
C ASN A 366 -15.74 18.56 -7.52
N LEU A 367 -14.43 18.68 -7.28
CA LEU A 367 -13.90 19.73 -6.38
C LEU A 367 -12.87 20.69 -6.97
N ASP A 368 -12.67 20.79 -8.29
CA ASP A 368 -11.93 21.93 -8.84
C ASP A 368 -12.82 22.88 -9.66
N PRO A 369 -13.48 23.86 -9.00
CA PRO A 369 -14.18 24.95 -9.70
C PRO A 369 -13.23 25.88 -10.48
N GLY A 370 -11.90 25.72 -10.33
CA GLY A 370 -10.86 26.47 -11.03
C GLY A 370 -10.27 25.77 -12.25
N PHE A 371 -10.72 24.55 -12.61
CA PHE A 371 -10.22 23.87 -13.81
C PHE A 371 -10.64 24.63 -15.08
N ASN A 372 -9.76 25.50 -15.55
CA ASN A 372 -9.93 26.20 -16.80
C ASN A 372 -9.42 25.33 -17.95
N MET A 373 -10.36 24.74 -18.70
CA MET A 373 -10.05 23.85 -19.82
C MET A 373 -9.22 24.56 -20.90
N ASP A 374 -9.31 25.89 -21.01
CA ASP A 374 -8.59 26.71 -21.98
C ASP A 374 -7.10 26.90 -21.65
N GLU A 375 -6.69 26.75 -20.38
CA GLU A 375 -5.28 26.81 -19.94
C GLU A 375 -4.63 25.42 -19.83
N SER A 376 -5.45 24.37 -19.89
CA SER A 376 -4.98 22.99 -19.83
C SER A 376 -4.51 22.49 -21.20
N ASN A 377 -3.52 21.59 -21.23
CA ASN A 377 -3.17 20.83 -22.44
C ASN A 377 -4.22 19.73 -22.76
N TYR A 378 -5.37 19.74 -22.08
CA TYR A 378 -6.40 18.73 -22.19
C TYR A 378 -7.47 19.18 -23.19
N HIS A 379 -7.36 18.67 -24.43
CA HIS A 379 -8.34 18.89 -25.48
C HIS A 379 -8.96 17.55 -25.91
N PRO A 380 -10.02 17.09 -25.22
CA PRO A 380 -10.66 15.83 -25.54
C PRO A 380 -11.46 15.90 -26.84
N ILE A 381 -11.49 14.78 -27.54
CA ILE A 381 -12.36 14.50 -28.67
C ILE A 381 -13.72 14.08 -28.11
N MET A 382 -14.72 14.94 -28.26
CA MET A 382 -16.07 14.69 -27.78
C MET A 382 -16.84 13.81 -28.77
N ILE A 383 -17.27 12.62 -28.37
CA ILE A 383 -18.07 11.71 -29.20
C ILE A 383 -19.51 11.69 -28.66
N PRO A 384 -20.54 11.80 -29.54
CA PRO A 384 -20.49 11.64 -30.98
C PRO A 384 -20.37 12.94 -31.79
N GLU A 385 -20.11 14.10 -31.18
CA GLU A 385 -20.05 15.39 -31.90
C GLU A 385 -18.89 15.45 -32.88
N TYR A 386 -17.78 14.79 -32.56
CA TYR A 386 -16.64 14.70 -33.47
C TYR A 386 -17.01 13.88 -34.70
N GLU A 387 -16.72 14.41 -35.88
CA GLU A 387 -17.16 13.82 -37.16
C GLU A 387 -16.01 13.21 -37.99
N THR A 388 -14.76 13.44 -37.59
CA THR A 388 -13.60 13.06 -38.39
C THR A 388 -12.85 11.86 -37.81
N ASP A 389 -12.09 11.17 -38.68
CA ASP A 389 -11.15 10.13 -38.27
C ASP A 389 -10.04 10.72 -37.38
N ILE A 390 -9.48 9.88 -36.50
CA ILE A 390 -8.47 10.31 -35.53
C ILE A 390 -7.10 9.82 -36.00
N SER A 391 -6.22 10.74 -36.39
CA SER A 391 -4.82 10.43 -36.70
C SER A 391 -3.93 10.79 -35.52
N LEU A 392 -3.04 9.89 -35.12
CA LEU A 392 -2.07 10.11 -34.04
C LEU A 392 -0.66 10.25 -34.59
N ILE A 393 0.08 11.26 -34.12
CA ILE A 393 1.53 11.38 -34.32
C ILE A 393 2.29 10.56 -33.26
N ASN A 394 3.60 10.39 -33.47
CA ASN A 394 4.44 9.56 -32.62
C ASN A 394 4.51 10.09 -31.18
N GLY A 395 4.13 9.26 -30.21
CA GLY A 395 4.10 9.63 -28.79
C GLY A 395 2.90 10.49 -28.39
N GLU A 396 2.01 10.82 -29.32
CA GLU A 396 0.81 11.59 -29.04
C GLU A 396 -0.20 10.77 -28.25
N THR A 397 -0.83 11.42 -27.29
CA THR A 397 -1.95 10.89 -26.52
C THR A 397 -3.17 11.76 -26.81
N ARG A 398 -4.28 11.13 -27.23
CA ARG A 398 -5.57 11.80 -27.41
C ARG A 398 -6.58 11.20 -26.45
N HIS A 399 -7.42 12.07 -25.91
CA HIS A 399 -8.51 11.71 -25.02
C HIS A 399 -9.81 11.74 -25.80
N ILE A 400 -10.65 10.74 -25.59
CA ILE A 400 -11.96 10.61 -26.21
C ILE A 400 -12.98 10.57 -25.10
N VAL A 401 -13.92 11.51 -25.08
CA VAL A 401 -14.95 11.61 -24.03
C VAL A 401 -16.30 11.34 -24.66
N PHE A 402 -17.05 10.40 -24.06
CA PHE A 402 -18.42 10.13 -24.49
C PHE A 402 -19.37 11.14 -23.86
N THR A 403 -20.06 11.93 -24.67
CA THR A 403 -21.05 12.89 -24.17
C THR A 403 -22.30 12.17 -23.66
N LYS A 404 -22.86 12.70 -22.57
CA LYS A 404 -24.12 12.21 -22.04
C LYS A 404 -25.23 12.57 -23.03
N ARG A 405 -25.92 11.55 -23.55
CA ARG A 405 -27.10 11.75 -24.40
C ARG A 405 -28.33 11.11 -23.75
N ASN A 406 -29.40 11.90 -23.68
CA ASN A 406 -30.74 11.43 -23.34
C ASN A 406 -31.52 11.30 -24.66
N GLY A 407 -31.78 10.08 -25.13
CA GLY A 407 -32.46 9.85 -26.40
C GLY A 407 -32.13 8.50 -27.03
N GLU A 408 -32.33 8.39 -28.35
CA GLU A 408 -32.07 7.18 -29.11
C GLU A 408 -30.58 6.79 -29.13
N SER A 409 -30.33 5.48 -29.22
CA SER A 409 -28.97 4.95 -29.32
C SER A 409 -28.32 5.39 -30.63
N VAL A 410 -27.11 5.95 -30.55
CA VAL A 410 -26.33 6.34 -31.72
C VAL A 410 -25.15 5.40 -31.90
N SER A 411 -25.00 4.88 -33.11
CA SER A 411 -23.83 4.10 -33.52
C SER A 411 -23.01 4.93 -34.51
N LYS A 412 -21.75 5.20 -34.17
CA LYS A 412 -20.78 5.86 -35.06
C LYS A 412 -19.48 5.06 -35.06
N THR A 413 -18.83 4.98 -36.22
CA THR A 413 -17.54 4.31 -36.41
C THR A 413 -16.47 5.35 -36.69
N TYR A 414 -15.33 5.24 -36.01
CA TYR A 414 -14.17 6.12 -36.16
C TYR A 414 -12.96 5.29 -36.55
N ASN A 415 -12.21 5.71 -37.56
CA ASN A 415 -10.93 5.06 -37.87
C ASN A 415 -9.81 5.79 -37.13
N ILE A 416 -9.04 5.04 -36.35
CA ILE A 416 -7.87 5.56 -35.65
C ILE A 416 -6.62 5.08 -36.38
N LYS A 417 -5.77 6.02 -36.82
CA LYS A 417 -4.55 5.72 -37.59
C LYS A 417 -3.31 6.18 -36.83
N CYS A 418 -2.22 5.43 -36.96
CA CYS A 418 -0.88 5.89 -36.59
C CYS A 418 0.17 5.54 -37.66
N ASN A 419 1.32 6.20 -37.58
CA ASN A 419 2.48 6.00 -38.43
C ASN A 419 2.97 4.53 -38.41
N PRO A 420 3.44 4.00 -39.55
CA PRO A 420 4.04 2.67 -39.64
C PRO A 420 5.21 2.48 -38.66
N GLY A 421 5.32 1.29 -38.05
CA GLY A 421 6.36 0.97 -37.06
C GLY A 421 5.98 1.30 -35.61
N TYR A 422 4.75 1.77 -35.38
CA TYR A 422 4.21 2.09 -34.08
C TYR A 422 2.97 1.24 -33.77
N VAL A 423 2.67 1.05 -32.50
CA VAL A 423 1.47 0.34 -32.02
C VAL A 423 0.48 1.32 -31.38
N LEU A 424 -0.80 1.05 -31.58
CA LEU A 424 -1.91 1.76 -30.93
C LEU A 424 -2.19 1.12 -29.57
N GLY A 425 -2.13 1.91 -28.50
CA GLY A 425 -2.64 1.56 -27.19
C GLY A 425 -3.97 2.26 -26.94
N LEU A 426 -4.96 1.53 -26.44
CA LEU A 426 -6.23 2.08 -25.99
C LEU A 426 -6.48 1.71 -24.54
N GLN A 427 -6.71 2.70 -23.70
CA GLN A 427 -7.09 2.52 -22.30
C GLN A 427 -8.49 3.09 -22.09
N LEU A 428 -9.44 2.24 -21.72
CA LEU A 428 -10.78 2.68 -21.35
C LEU A 428 -10.79 3.04 -19.87
N LEU A 429 -11.10 4.30 -19.57
CA LEU A 429 -11.43 4.76 -18.24
C LEU A 429 -12.96 4.75 -18.11
N ASN A 430 -13.47 3.81 -17.31
CA ASN A 430 -14.89 3.79 -16.96
C ASN A 430 -15.17 5.04 -16.12
N PRO A 431 -16.23 5.83 -16.40
CA PRO A 431 -16.50 6.98 -15.58
C PRO A 431 -16.88 6.51 -14.20
N ILE A 432 -16.44 7.30 -13.26
CA ILE A 432 -16.70 7.04 -11.87
C ILE A 432 -18.11 7.54 -11.58
N HIS A 433 -19.08 6.62 -11.64
CA HIS A 433 -20.46 6.90 -11.27
C HIS A 433 -20.82 6.09 -10.03
N ASN A 434 -21.59 6.69 -9.11
CA ASN A 434 -21.98 6.08 -7.84
C ASN A 434 -22.70 4.73 -7.94
N PHE A 435 -23.10 4.31 -9.15
CA PHE A 435 -23.82 3.06 -9.43
C PHE A 435 -23.13 2.12 -10.43
N SER A 436 -21.87 2.36 -10.80
CA SER A 436 -21.14 1.42 -11.66
C SER A 436 -20.70 0.19 -10.86
N GLN A 437 -21.28 -0.98 -11.17
CA GLN A 437 -20.97 -2.24 -10.50
C GLN A 437 -19.94 -3.10 -11.25
N LYS A 438 -19.47 -2.68 -12.43
CA LYS A 438 -18.57 -3.47 -13.29
C LYS A 438 -17.42 -2.64 -13.85
N ALA A 439 -16.19 -3.12 -13.65
CA ALA A 439 -15.03 -2.67 -14.42
C ALA A 439 -14.95 -3.49 -15.71
N PHE A 440 -14.97 -2.82 -16.87
CA PHE A 440 -14.75 -3.47 -18.16
C PHE A 440 -13.32 -3.17 -18.62
N ALA A 441 -12.42 -4.15 -18.54
CA ALA A 441 -11.15 -4.12 -19.25
C ALA A 441 -11.38 -4.74 -20.64
N TYR A 442 -11.31 -3.94 -21.70
CA TYR A 442 -11.32 -4.45 -23.07
C TYR A 442 -9.87 -4.75 -23.49
N THR A 443 -9.57 -6.03 -23.72
CA THR A 443 -8.38 -6.47 -24.45
C THR A 443 -8.74 -6.53 -25.93
N ILE A 444 -8.04 -5.80 -26.81
CA ILE A 444 -8.33 -5.80 -28.26
C ILE A 444 -7.56 -6.95 -28.92
N PRO A 445 -8.25 -7.79 -29.71
CA PRO A 445 -7.89 -7.82 -31.15
C PRO A 445 -8.98 -7.27 -32.09
N LYS A 446 -10.23 -7.08 -31.65
CA LYS A 446 -11.30 -6.51 -32.51
C LYS A 446 -12.27 -5.66 -31.70
N ILE A 447 -12.40 -4.40 -32.09
CA ILE A 447 -13.32 -3.41 -31.54
C ILE A 447 -14.78 -3.84 -31.84
N LEU A 448 -15.57 -4.06 -30.79
CA LEU A 448 -17.03 -4.05 -30.80
C LEU A 448 -17.47 -3.42 -29.47
N THR A 449 -17.71 -2.11 -29.47
CA THR A 449 -18.07 -1.33 -28.29
C THR A 449 -19.59 -1.36 -28.06
N LYS A 450 -20.02 -1.87 -26.91
CA LYS A 450 -21.35 -1.60 -26.33
C LYS A 450 -21.11 -0.57 -25.22
N VAL A 451 -21.49 0.68 -25.46
CA VAL A 451 -21.15 1.85 -24.62
C VAL A 451 -22.09 1.93 -23.41
N VAL A 452 -21.53 2.16 -22.21
CA VAL A 452 -22.26 2.64 -21.03
C VAL A 452 -22.04 4.15 -20.92
N GLN A 453 -23.08 4.90 -20.57
CA GLN A 453 -23.09 6.37 -20.56
C GLN A 453 -21.90 6.96 -19.76
N ASN A 454 -21.12 7.82 -20.44
CA ASN A 454 -20.15 8.81 -19.95
C ASN A 454 -18.65 8.43 -19.76
N GLY A 455 -18.07 7.44 -20.45
CA GLY A 455 -16.64 7.10 -20.27
C GLY A 455 -15.61 8.05 -20.90
N VAL A 456 -14.34 7.87 -20.54
CA VAL A 456 -13.18 8.49 -21.23
C VAL A 456 -12.27 7.38 -21.76
N SER A 457 -11.90 7.42 -23.03
CA SER A 457 -10.90 6.53 -23.61
C SER A 457 -9.63 7.31 -23.92
N ILE A 458 -8.47 6.74 -23.61
CA ILE A 458 -7.17 7.32 -23.91
C ILE A 458 -6.54 6.50 -25.04
N VAL A 459 -6.08 7.16 -26.10
CA VAL A 459 -5.43 6.50 -27.23
C VAL A 459 -4.02 7.05 -27.41
N ILE A 460 -3.04 6.15 -27.54
CA ILE A 460 -1.61 6.50 -27.57
C ILE A 460 -0.92 5.76 -28.71
N CYS A 461 0.02 6.43 -29.38
CA CYS A 461 0.88 5.80 -30.37
C CYS A 461 2.36 5.71 -29.95
N ARG A 462 3.00 4.52 -29.99
CA ARG A 462 4.37 4.29 -29.48
C ARG A 462 5.28 3.45 -30.38
N HIS A 463 6.58 3.78 -30.40
CA HIS A 463 7.62 3.17 -31.25
C HIS A 463 7.99 1.76 -30.76
N SER A 464 8.17 0.81 -31.68
CA SER A 464 8.51 -0.59 -31.37
C SER A 464 10.00 -0.90 -31.59
N LEU A 465 10.65 -1.53 -30.59
CA LEU A 465 11.76 -2.48 -30.81
C LEU A 465 11.40 -3.92 -30.36
N ARG A 466 10.27 -4.09 -29.67
CA ARG A 466 9.52 -5.32 -29.32
C ARG A 466 8.29 -4.87 -28.51
N PRO A 467 7.20 -5.66 -28.40
CA PRO A 467 5.85 -5.17 -28.16
C PRO A 467 5.72 -4.30 -26.91
N VAL A 468 5.01 -3.18 -27.05
CA VAL A 468 4.51 -2.41 -25.91
C VAL A 468 3.58 -3.34 -25.13
N ALA A 469 3.95 -3.67 -23.90
CA ALA A 469 3.17 -4.53 -23.02
C ALA A 469 1.80 -3.90 -22.73
N VAL A 470 0.79 -4.24 -23.55
CA VAL A 470 -0.56 -4.47 -23.05
C VAL A 470 -0.52 -5.90 -22.55
N LEU A 471 -0.41 -6.07 -21.24
CA LEU A 471 -0.29 -7.39 -20.64
C LEU A 471 -1.56 -8.18 -20.97
N ALA A 472 -1.43 -9.10 -21.92
CA ALA A 472 -2.27 -10.27 -22.03
C ALA A 472 -1.86 -11.21 -20.89
N LEU A 473 -2.82 -11.61 -20.07
CA LEU A 473 -2.73 -12.84 -19.30
C LEU A 473 -4.03 -13.62 -19.51
N SER A 474 -3.84 -14.93 -19.66
CA SER A 474 -4.73 -15.97 -20.18
C SER A 474 -6.13 -16.03 -19.60
#